data_AF-A0AAW1LB42-F1
#
_entry.id   AF-A0AAW1LB42-F1
#
_cell.length_a   1.000
_cell.length_b   1.000
_cell.length_c   1.000
_cell.angle_alpha   90.00
_cell.angle_beta   90.00
_cell.angle_gamma   90.00
#
_symmetry.space_group_name_H-M   'P 1'
#
loop_
_entity.id
_entity.type
_entity.pdbx_description
1 polymer ?
#
loop_
_entity_poly.entity_id
_entity_poly.type
_entity_poly.pdbx_seq_one_letter_code
_entity_poly.pdbx_strand_id
1 'polypeptide(L)'
;MLTHFHRKTAELLPITMKALFVLCFLLPFANCAIETSTENAPVKSEIFANMGYSCESQNPNLGVLQDGAVRNRYEHYICGQATCRNGLIYYETCGTIAKENDCIKKYQHYYKPYPECCTPVTCD
;
A
#
# COMPACT_ATOMS: atom_id res chain seq x y z
N MET A 1 -56.04 -29.73 9.88
CA MET A 1 -56.39 -28.31 10.11
C MET A 1 -55.18 -27.68 10.79
N LEU A 2 -54.25 -27.09 10.02
CA LEU A 2 -54.05 -25.62 9.89
C LEU A 2 -53.95 -24.93 11.27
N THR A 3 -52.96 -24.13 11.64
CA THR A 3 -51.81 -23.50 10.97
C THR A 3 -51.03 -22.66 12.02
N HIS A 4 -49.87 -22.12 11.61
CA HIS A 4 -49.24 -20.88 12.12
C HIS A 4 -48.46 -20.94 13.45
N PHE A 5 -47.16 -21.17 13.34
CA PHE A 5 -46.17 -20.58 14.26
C PHE A 5 -45.40 -19.50 13.50
N HIS A 6 -45.73 -18.23 13.76
CA HIS A 6 -45.13 -17.06 13.14
C HIS A 6 -43.75 -16.76 13.73
N ARG A 7 -42.76 -16.84 12.85
CA ARG A 7 -41.45 -16.19 12.82
C ARG A 7 -41.46 -14.77 13.43
N LYS A 8 -40.64 -14.53 14.46
CA LYS A 8 -40.15 -13.19 14.84
C LYS A 8 -38.62 -13.17 14.74
N THR A 9 -38.13 -12.64 13.64
CA THR A 9 -36.73 -12.22 13.40
C THR A 9 -36.79 -10.77 12.95
N ALA A 10 -36.37 -9.84 13.81
CA ALA A 10 -36.26 -8.38 13.61
C ALA A 10 -36.08 -7.80 15.03
N GLU A 11 -35.15 -6.94 15.41
CA GLU A 11 -34.19 -6.07 14.76
C GLU A 11 -33.13 -5.78 15.83
N LEU A 12 -31.84 -6.00 15.55
CA LEU A 12 -30.77 -5.48 16.38
C LEU A 12 -29.72 -4.86 15.47
N LEU A 13 -29.42 -3.58 15.75
CA LEU A 13 -28.42 -2.68 15.15
C LEU A 13 -28.89 -1.84 13.94
N PRO A 14 -28.69 -0.50 13.99
CA PRO A 14 -27.34 0.07 13.94
C PRO A 14 -27.15 1.35 14.78
N ILE A 15 -26.36 1.31 15.86
CA ILE A 15 -25.94 2.52 16.62
C ILE A 15 -24.42 2.76 16.55
N THR A 16 -23.62 1.82 16.05
CA THR A 16 -22.15 1.89 16.14
C THR A 16 -21.48 2.69 15.01
N MET A 17 -22.22 3.14 13.99
CA MET A 17 -21.61 3.74 12.78
C MET A 17 -21.23 5.24 12.92
N LYS A 18 -21.64 5.91 13.99
CA LYS A 18 -21.34 7.35 14.19
C LYS A 18 -20.00 7.61 14.87
N ALA A 19 -19.45 6.65 15.61
CA ALA A 19 -18.18 6.84 16.34
C ALA A 19 -16.95 6.77 15.43
N LEU A 20 -17.02 6.10 14.28
CA LEU A 20 -15.87 5.96 13.38
C LEU A 20 -15.56 7.24 12.60
N PHE A 21 -16.56 8.10 12.36
CA PHE A 21 -16.40 9.30 11.53
C PHE A 21 -15.69 10.47 12.24
N VAL A 22 -15.67 10.46 13.58
CA VAL A 22 -15.12 11.57 14.38
C VAL A 22 -13.60 11.46 14.54
N LEU A 23 -13.01 10.27 14.36
CA LEU A 23 -11.57 10.06 14.57
C LEU A 23 -10.69 10.63 13.43
N CYS A 24 -11.22 10.80 12.21
CA CYS A 24 -10.46 11.35 11.08
C CYS A 24 -10.26 12.88 11.12
N PHE A 25 -11.08 13.62 11.87
CA PHE A 25 -11.05 15.10 11.86
C PHE A 25 -10.04 15.73 12.84
N LEU A 26 -9.44 14.94 13.75
CA LEU A 26 -8.57 15.46 14.81
C LEU A 26 -7.06 15.25 14.58
N LEU A 27 -6.64 14.72 13.43
CA LEU A 27 -5.22 14.54 13.09
C LEU A 27 -4.82 15.39 11.86
N PRO A 28 -4.55 16.71 12.02
CA PRO A 28 -4.25 17.58 10.89
C PRO A 28 -2.76 17.63 10.48
N PHE A 29 -1.93 16.62 10.77
CA PHE A 29 -0.46 16.74 10.57
C PHE A 29 0.28 15.49 10.08
N ALA A 30 -0.28 14.74 9.12
CA ALA A 30 0.53 13.74 8.42
C ALA A 30 0.08 13.59 6.96
N ASN A 31 0.19 14.67 6.18
CA ASN A 31 0.11 14.57 4.72
C ASN A 31 1.42 13.96 4.18
N CYS A 32 1.68 12.70 4.50
CA CYS A 32 2.55 11.89 3.65
C CYS A 32 1.73 11.59 2.39
N ALA A 33 1.94 12.35 1.32
CA ALA A 33 1.42 11.98 0.01
C ALA A 33 2.08 10.64 -0.36
N ILE A 34 1.39 9.53 -0.15
CA ILE A 34 1.83 8.22 -0.58
C ILE A 34 1.38 8.07 -2.03
N GLU A 35 2.33 7.91 -2.94
CA GLU A 35 2.01 7.56 -4.32
C GLU A 35 1.92 6.04 -4.41
N THR A 36 0.79 5.57 -4.89
CA THR A 36 0.55 4.14 -5.13
C THR A 36 0.52 3.88 -6.62
N SER A 37 1.34 2.97 -7.12
CA SER A 37 1.24 2.44 -8.47
C SER A 37 1.14 0.92 -8.46
N THR A 38 0.69 0.33 -9.57
CA THR A 38 0.46 -1.11 -9.66
C THR A 38 0.99 -1.66 -10.97
N GLU A 39 1.63 -2.82 -10.90
CA GLU A 39 2.11 -3.58 -12.04
C GLU A 39 1.38 -4.93 -12.09
N ASN A 40 0.86 -5.27 -13.28
CA ASN A 40 0.36 -6.61 -13.54
C ASN A 40 1.54 -7.53 -13.88
N ALA A 41 1.93 -8.37 -12.93
CA ALA A 41 3.17 -9.14 -12.96
C ALA A 41 2.95 -10.61 -12.58
N PRO A 42 1.97 -11.34 -13.15
CA PRO A 42 1.80 -12.74 -12.82
C PRO A 42 3.02 -13.54 -13.28
N VAL A 43 3.44 -14.51 -12.47
CA VAL A 43 4.49 -15.46 -12.85
C VAL A 43 4.11 -16.17 -14.15
N LYS A 44 5.02 -16.18 -15.12
CA LYS A 44 4.81 -16.86 -16.41
C LYS A 44 5.39 -18.28 -16.42
N SER A 45 6.39 -18.53 -15.59
CA SER A 45 7.09 -19.81 -15.51
C SER A 45 6.40 -20.77 -14.54
N GLU A 46 6.11 -21.98 -15.01
CA GLU A 46 5.55 -23.06 -14.18
C GLU A 46 6.50 -23.43 -13.02
N ILE A 47 7.82 -23.29 -13.21
CA ILE A 47 8.83 -23.57 -12.18
C ILE A 47 8.63 -22.62 -10.99
N PHE A 48 8.48 -21.33 -11.25
CA PHE A 48 8.29 -20.34 -10.18
C PHE A 48 6.92 -20.46 -9.53
N ALA A 49 5.87 -20.77 -10.30
CA ALA A 49 4.55 -21.04 -9.75
C ALA A 49 4.58 -22.23 -8.78
N ASN A 50 5.28 -23.32 -9.14
CA ASN A 50 5.43 -24.51 -8.30
C ASN A 50 6.31 -24.28 -7.05
N MET A 51 7.15 -23.24 -7.05
CA MET A 51 7.92 -22.80 -5.89
C MET A 51 7.16 -21.82 -4.97
N GLY A 52 5.90 -21.52 -5.28
CA GLY A 52 5.04 -20.63 -4.49
C GLY A 52 5.22 -19.15 -4.77
N TYR A 53 5.90 -18.77 -5.87
CA TYR A 53 5.93 -17.39 -6.34
C TYR A 53 4.65 -17.06 -7.08
N SER A 54 4.19 -15.83 -6.94
CA SER A 54 2.97 -15.33 -7.57
C SER A 54 3.23 -14.11 -8.44
N CYS A 55 4.26 -13.32 -8.14
CA CYS A 55 4.66 -12.18 -8.98
C CYS A 55 6.06 -12.34 -9.61
N GLU A 56 6.21 -11.92 -10.86
CA GLU A 56 7.46 -11.83 -11.62
C GLU A 56 7.58 -10.42 -12.21
N SER A 57 8.31 -9.53 -11.51
CA SER A 57 8.40 -8.12 -11.87
C SER A 57 9.21 -7.90 -13.15
N GLN A 58 8.82 -6.90 -13.93
CA GLN A 58 9.63 -6.33 -15.00
C GLN A 58 10.85 -5.56 -14.48
N ASN A 59 10.84 -5.14 -13.20
CA ASN A 59 11.99 -4.52 -12.56
C ASN A 59 13.02 -5.59 -12.17
N PRO A 60 14.21 -5.62 -12.81
CA PRO A 60 15.21 -6.65 -12.54
C PRO A 60 15.74 -6.61 -11.10
N ASN A 61 15.61 -5.49 -10.40
CA ASN A 61 16.03 -5.36 -9.00
C ASN A 61 15.05 -6.04 -8.02
N LEU A 62 13.79 -6.22 -8.43
CA LEU A 62 12.75 -6.81 -7.58
C LEU A 62 12.64 -8.32 -7.78
N GLY A 63 12.75 -8.79 -9.03
CA GLY A 63 12.72 -10.21 -9.38
C GLY A 63 11.37 -10.87 -9.12
N VAL A 64 11.41 -12.12 -8.65
CA VAL A 64 10.21 -12.90 -8.31
C VAL A 64 9.84 -12.77 -6.83
N LEU A 65 8.54 -12.70 -6.54
CA LEU A 65 7.99 -12.50 -5.20
C LEU A 65 6.88 -13.51 -4.92
N GLN A 66 6.82 -13.96 -3.67
CA GLN A 66 5.70 -14.72 -3.14
C GLN A 66 4.58 -13.78 -2.70
N ASP A 67 3.37 -14.29 -2.60
CA ASP A 67 2.24 -13.51 -2.10
C ASP A 67 2.47 -13.02 -0.67
N GLY A 68 2.18 -11.74 -0.45
CA GLY A 68 2.41 -11.06 0.82
C GLY A 68 3.87 -10.65 1.06
N ALA A 69 4.80 -10.98 0.17
CA ALA A 69 6.19 -10.52 0.29
C ALA A 69 6.26 -9.00 0.14
N VAL A 70 7.01 -8.36 1.03
CA VAL A 70 7.25 -6.91 1.05
C VAL A 70 8.75 -6.63 0.87
N ARG A 71 9.07 -5.71 -0.03
CA ARG A 71 10.44 -5.22 -0.29
C ARG A 71 10.48 -3.71 -0.06
N ASN A 72 11.00 -3.29 1.10
CA ASN A 72 11.10 -1.89 1.53
C ASN A 72 12.17 -1.05 0.78
N ARG A 73 12.80 -1.67 -0.23
CA ARG A 73 13.66 -1.02 -1.22
C ARG A 73 13.66 -1.91 -2.47
N TYR A 74 12.84 -1.55 -3.45
CA TYR A 74 12.81 -2.23 -4.74
C TYR A 74 13.75 -1.60 -5.78
N GLU A 75 14.24 -0.37 -5.55
CA GLU A 75 15.15 0.34 -6.44
C GLU A 75 16.09 1.26 -5.65
N HIS A 76 17.33 1.43 -6.13
CA HIS A 76 18.40 2.09 -5.37
C HIS A 76 18.14 3.57 -5.08
N TYR A 77 17.49 4.28 -6.01
CA TYR A 77 17.25 5.72 -5.93
C TYR A 77 15.80 6.09 -5.63
N ILE A 78 14.96 5.10 -5.29
CA ILE A 78 13.55 5.32 -4.97
C ILE A 78 13.33 4.93 -3.51
N CYS A 79 12.79 5.86 -2.72
CA CYS A 79 12.27 5.54 -1.40
C CYS A 79 10.84 5.04 -1.55
N GLY A 80 10.69 3.72 -1.52
CA GLY A 80 9.40 3.07 -1.64
C GLY A 80 9.48 1.60 -1.28
N GLN A 81 8.30 1.01 -1.10
CA GLN A 81 8.14 -0.42 -0.95
C GLN A 81 7.39 -1.03 -2.13
N ALA A 82 7.63 -2.31 -2.37
CA ALA A 82 6.85 -3.13 -3.29
C ALA A 82 6.24 -4.31 -2.54
N THR A 83 4.97 -4.59 -2.78
CA THR A 83 4.23 -5.71 -2.19
C THR A 83 3.60 -6.56 -3.29
N CYS A 84 3.81 -7.88 -3.27
CA CYS A 84 3.16 -8.80 -4.20
C CYS A 84 1.85 -9.35 -3.63
N ARG A 85 0.76 -9.32 -4.41
CA ARG A 85 -0.51 -9.99 -4.10
C ARG A 85 -1.19 -10.50 -5.37
N ASN A 86 -1.40 -11.81 -5.46
CA ASN A 86 -2.13 -12.50 -6.51
C ASN A 86 -1.70 -12.10 -7.94
N GLY A 87 -0.39 -12.02 -8.18
CA GLY A 87 0.16 -11.63 -9.49
C GLY A 87 0.14 -10.13 -9.77
N LEU A 88 -0.21 -9.30 -8.79
CA LEU A 88 -0.09 -7.85 -8.86
C LEU A 88 1.01 -7.37 -7.91
N ILE A 89 1.86 -6.46 -8.37
CA ILE A 89 2.82 -5.76 -7.52
C ILE A 89 2.30 -4.36 -7.26
N TYR A 90 2.19 -4.02 -5.97
CA TYR A 90 1.80 -2.71 -5.49
C TYR A 90 3.04 -1.96 -5.04
N TYR A 91 3.32 -0.83 -5.67
CA TYR A 91 4.40 0.06 -5.29
C TYR A 91 3.84 1.21 -4.47
N GLU A 92 4.50 1.52 -3.37
CA GLU A 92 4.21 2.67 -2.53
C GLU A 92 5.48 3.50 -2.41
N THR A 93 5.44 4.77 -2.81
CA THR A 93 6.57 5.69 -2.71
C THR A 93 6.20 6.90 -1.87
N CYS A 94 7.21 7.55 -1.29
CA CYS A 94 7.03 8.92 -0.79
C CYS A 94 6.77 9.79 -2.02
N GLY A 95 5.62 10.44 -2.11
CA GLY A 95 5.13 11.08 -3.33
C GLY A 95 6.11 12.07 -3.97
N THR A 96 5.89 12.36 -5.25
CA THR A 96 6.66 13.32 -6.02
C THR A 96 6.53 14.71 -5.41
N ILE A 97 7.62 15.17 -4.83
CA ILE A 97 7.75 16.56 -4.45
C ILE A 97 7.85 17.36 -5.74
N ALA A 98 6.77 18.09 -6.08
CA ALA A 98 6.70 18.94 -7.26
C ALA A 98 7.96 19.79 -7.39
N LYS A 99 8.52 19.84 -8.59
CA LYS A 99 9.78 20.52 -8.94
C LYS A 99 9.68 22.05 -8.89
N GLU A 100 8.63 22.61 -8.30
CA GLU A 100 8.12 23.91 -8.71
C GLU A 100 8.58 25.10 -7.87
N ASN A 101 9.23 24.91 -6.72
CA ASN A 101 9.85 26.02 -5.99
C ASN A 101 11.13 25.52 -5.31
N ASP A 102 12.08 26.43 -5.08
CA ASP A 102 13.44 26.30 -4.49
C ASP A 102 13.53 25.58 -3.11
N CYS A 103 12.64 24.65 -2.79
CA CYS A 103 12.77 23.74 -1.66
C CYS A 103 13.98 22.84 -1.94
N ILE A 104 15.14 23.22 -1.40
CA ILE A 104 16.40 22.47 -1.49
C ILE A 104 16.13 21.07 -0.94
N LYS A 105 15.83 20.12 -1.83
CA LYS A 105 15.65 18.71 -1.46
C LYS A 105 16.99 18.18 -1.00
N LYS A 106 17.23 18.26 0.31
CA LYS A 106 18.22 17.42 0.99
C LYS A 106 17.70 15.98 0.92
N TYR A 107 17.88 15.32 -0.23
CA TYR A 107 17.69 13.88 -0.40
C TYR A 107 18.76 13.17 0.45
N GLN A 108 18.61 13.19 1.77
CA GLN A 108 19.68 12.79 2.67
C GLN A 108 19.70 11.29 2.98
N HIS A 109 18.65 10.51 2.69
CA HIS A 109 18.56 9.16 3.23
C HIS A 109 17.99 8.09 2.28
N TYR A 110 18.54 7.93 1.07
CA TYR A 110 18.26 6.72 0.26
C TYR A 110 18.76 5.43 0.91
N TYR A 111 19.60 5.51 1.95
CA TYR A 111 20.17 4.36 2.65
C TYR A 111 19.25 3.75 3.71
N LYS A 112 18.15 4.39 4.09
CA LYS A 112 17.16 3.81 5.00
C LYS A 112 16.09 3.00 4.23
N PRO A 113 15.42 2.02 4.86
CA PRO A 113 14.26 1.36 4.25
C PRO A 113 13.04 2.28 4.25
N TYR A 114 12.08 2.03 3.35
CA TYR A 114 10.76 2.65 3.44
C TYR A 114 10.03 2.23 4.74
N PRO A 115 9.28 3.11 5.42
CA PRO A 115 9.04 4.53 5.12
C PRO A 115 10.07 5.50 5.71
N GLU A 116 11.10 5.03 6.41
CA GLU A 116 12.09 5.87 7.10
C GLU A 116 12.93 6.75 6.15
N CYS A 117 13.05 6.36 4.88
CA CYS A 117 13.70 7.18 3.87
C CYS A 117 12.81 8.33 3.33
N CYS A 118 11.54 8.42 3.74
CA CYS A 118 10.66 9.53 3.38
C CYS A 118 11.07 10.78 4.17
N THR A 119 11.76 11.71 3.51
CA THR A 119 12.06 13.03 4.10
C THR A 119 10.90 13.99 3.89
N PRO A 120 10.45 14.72 4.93
CA PRO A 120 9.50 15.81 4.76
C PRO A 120 10.12 16.91 3.89
N VAL A 121 9.31 17.48 3.00
CA VAL A 121 9.70 18.67 2.25
C VAL A 121 9.52 19.86 3.16
N THR A 122 10.62 20.51 3.53
CA THR A 122 10.57 21.85 4.11
C THR A 122 10.86 22.83 2.99
N CYS A 123 9.88 23.67 2.67
CA CYS A 123 10.05 24.86 1.85
C CYS A 123 10.15 26.03 2.85
N ASP A 124 11.19 26.85 2.72
CA ASP A 124 11.30 28.11 3.49
C ASP A 124 10.29 29.15 2.98
#